data_AF-A0A9C7URD1-F1
#
_entry.id   AF-A0A9C7URD1-F1
#
_cell.length_a   1.000
_cell.length_b   1.000
_cell.length_c   1.000
_cell.angle_alpha   90.00
_cell.angle_beta   90.00
_cell.angle_gamma   90.00
#
_symmetry.space_group_name_H-M   'P 1'
#
loop_
_entity.id
_entity.type
_entity.pdbx_description
1 polymer ?
#
loop_
_entity_poly.entity_id
_entity_poly.type
_entity_poly.pdbx_seq_one_letter_code
_entity_poly.pdbx_strand_id
1 'polypeptide(L)'
;MADYWVSQQRHYCKYCNTWIANNKVQLQQHETGLRHKHNVENYLKRSHRENETKKKESKQIEKELRRIDAAARLSMYGDGKSGGSVKDASRVSSKQLGTVPSNVGGKHHVHPQQNGAGSGIQVLGQYDEFGGYYDSNGGYYDSNGGYYDRNGHYFIYDYQNQIWQYVGWYGNNTNENTTKINQ
;
A
#
# COMPACT_ATOMS: atom_id res chain seq x y z
N MET A 1 29.39 53.00 -12.21
CA MET A 1 28.24 52.57 -11.37
C MET A 1 28.01 51.11 -11.67
N ALA A 2 28.00 50.22 -10.67
CA ALA A 2 27.87 48.78 -10.90
C ALA A 2 26.41 48.41 -11.15
N ASP A 3 26.16 47.72 -12.26
CA ASP A 3 24.84 47.21 -12.64
C ASP A 3 24.43 46.09 -11.66
N TYR A 4 23.36 46.31 -10.91
CA TYR A 4 22.83 45.34 -9.95
C TYR A 4 21.89 44.39 -10.67
N TRP A 5 22.40 43.23 -11.09
CA TRP A 5 21.55 42.16 -11.62
C TRP A 5 20.77 41.50 -10.49
N VAL A 6 19.45 41.71 -10.49
CA VAL A 6 18.49 40.96 -9.67
C VAL A 6 18.01 39.75 -10.46
N SER A 7 18.11 38.57 -9.87
CA SER A 7 17.54 37.36 -10.47
C SER A 7 16.01 37.37 -10.38
N GLN A 8 15.35 37.01 -11.47
CA GLN A 8 13.90 36.85 -11.48
C GLN A 8 13.50 35.72 -10.52
N GLN A 9 12.66 36.01 -9.53
CA GLN A 9 12.15 35.01 -8.59
C GLN A 9 11.45 33.89 -9.36
N ARG A 10 11.67 32.61 -9.01
CA ARG A 10 11.01 31.45 -9.64
C ARG A 10 9.81 31.00 -8.79
N HIS A 11 8.78 30.46 -9.42
CA HIS A 11 7.60 29.95 -8.72
C HIS A 11 7.71 28.44 -8.47
N TYR A 12 7.46 27.99 -7.24
CA TYR A 12 7.46 26.57 -6.90
C TYR A 12 6.04 26.01 -6.86
N CYS A 13 5.79 24.94 -7.62
CA CYS A 13 4.52 24.23 -7.58
C CYS A 13 4.57 23.05 -6.60
N LYS A 14 3.73 23.13 -5.55
CA LYS A 14 3.64 22.13 -4.46
C LYS A 14 3.08 20.77 -4.92
N TYR A 15 2.26 20.74 -5.97
CA TYR A 15 1.63 19.50 -6.46
C TYR A 15 2.50 18.75 -7.47
N CYS A 16 3.35 19.48 -8.20
CA CYS A 16 4.25 18.93 -9.22
C CYS A 16 5.70 18.83 -8.75
N ASN A 17 6.02 19.32 -7.55
CA ASN A 17 7.37 19.39 -6.96
C ASN A 17 8.43 19.97 -7.92
N THR A 18 8.08 21.04 -8.65
CA THR A 18 8.95 21.62 -9.69
C THR A 18 8.97 23.14 -9.66
N TRP A 19 10.10 23.72 -10.09
CA TRP A 19 10.32 25.16 -10.19
C TRP A 19 9.99 25.66 -11.60
N ILE A 20 9.06 26.61 -11.68
CA ILE A 20 8.55 27.23 -12.90
C ILE A 20 9.13 28.64 -12.99
N ALA A 21 9.41 29.13 -14.19
CA ALA A 21 9.80 30.54 -14.35
C ALA A 21 8.63 31.47 -14.01
N ASN A 22 8.90 32.66 -13.48
CA ASN A 22 7.87 33.64 -13.12
C ASN A 22 7.39 34.44 -14.34
N ASN A 23 7.00 33.72 -15.39
CA ASN A 23 6.28 34.25 -16.54
C ASN A 23 4.82 33.84 -16.42
N LYS A 24 3.89 34.81 -16.42
CA LYS A 24 2.46 34.55 -16.24
C LYS A 24 1.92 33.48 -17.21
N VAL A 25 2.34 33.54 -18.48
CA VAL A 25 1.94 32.56 -19.50
C VAL A 25 2.41 31.14 -19.15
N GLN A 26 3.66 30.99 -18.72
CA GLN A 26 4.21 29.68 -18.35
C GLN A 26 3.56 29.11 -17.10
N LEU A 27 3.25 29.98 -16.12
CA LEU A 27 2.53 29.58 -14.92
C LEU A 27 1.10 29.09 -15.25
N GLN A 28 0.38 29.83 -16.09
CA GLN A 28 -0.97 29.44 -16.53
C GLN A 28 -0.96 28.15 -17.34
N GLN A 29 0.00 27.96 -18.24
CA GLN A 29 0.17 26.71 -18.99
C GLN A 29 0.48 25.53 -18.06
N HIS A 30 1.29 25.75 -17.02
CA HIS A 30 1.56 24.73 -16.02
C HIS A 30 0.29 24.33 -15.25
N GLU A 31 -0.46 25.30 -14.75
CA GLU A 31 -1.69 25.08 -13.95
C GLU A 31 -2.82 24.45 -14.78
N THR A 32 -2.93 24.84 -16.05
CA THR A 32 -3.96 24.30 -16.95
C THR A 32 -3.61 22.92 -17.51
N GLY A 33 -2.33 22.52 -17.42
CA GLY A 33 -1.83 21.23 -17.91
C GLY A 33 -2.43 20.02 -17.20
N LEU A 34 -2.66 18.95 -17.96
CA LEU A 34 -3.25 17.69 -17.47
C LEU A 34 -2.50 17.10 -16.27
N ARG A 35 -1.16 17.13 -16.30
CA ARG A 35 -0.33 16.61 -15.21
C ARG A 35 -0.57 17.35 -13.89
N HIS A 36 -0.68 18.67 -13.94
CA HIS A 36 -0.95 19.47 -12.75
C HIS A 36 -2.34 19.16 -12.19
N LYS A 37 -3.37 19.17 -13.04
CA LYS A 37 -4.75 18.85 -12.65
C LYS A 37 -4.86 17.47 -12.02
N HIS A 38 -4.26 16.45 -12.65
CA HIS A 38 -4.26 15.09 -12.11
C HIS A 38 -3.55 15.00 -10.74
N ASN A 39 -2.40 15.66 -10.59
CA ASN A 39 -1.69 15.68 -9.31
C ASN A 39 -2.48 16.40 -8.21
N VAL A 40 -3.18 17.49 -8.55
CA VAL A 40 -4.07 18.21 -7.63
C VAL A 40 -5.22 17.30 -7.19
N GLU A 41 -5.89 16.63 -8.13
CA GLU A 41 -6.98 15.70 -7.81
C GLU A 41 -6.50 14.54 -6.91
N ASN A 42 -5.35 13.96 -7.21
CA ASN A 42 -4.76 12.90 -6.39
C ASN A 42 -4.37 13.39 -5.00
N TYR A 43 -3.80 14.60 -4.92
CA TYR A 43 -3.47 15.23 -3.65
C TYR A 43 -4.72 15.44 -2.79
N LEU A 44 -5.82 15.94 -3.37
CA LEU A 44 -7.09 16.11 -2.67
C LEU A 44 -7.63 14.77 -2.17
N LYS A 45 -7.69 13.75 -3.04
CA LYS A 45 -8.13 12.40 -2.66
C LYS A 45 -7.28 11.80 -1.54
N ARG A 46 -5.95 11.96 -1.62
CA ARG A 46 -5.03 11.50 -0.57
C ARG A 46 -5.26 12.24 0.74
N SER A 47 -5.39 13.56 0.70
CA SER A 47 -5.64 14.37 1.90
C SER A 47 -6.93 13.97 2.61
N HIS A 48 -8.02 13.71 1.86
CA HIS A 48 -9.25 13.22 2.46
C HIS A 48 -9.08 11.86 3.14
N ARG A 49 -8.42 10.90 2.48
CA ARG A 49 -8.16 9.58 3.07
C ARG A 49 -7.29 9.69 4.33
N GLU A 50 -6.23 10.49 4.27
CA GLU A 50 -5.32 10.72 5.40
C GLU A 50 -6.04 11.39 6.58
N ASN A 51 -6.95 12.33 6.32
CA ASN A 51 -7.75 12.95 7.37
C ASN A 51 -8.69 11.95 8.04
N GLU A 52 -9.33 11.07 7.26
CA GLU A 52 -10.21 10.03 7.81
C GLU A 52 -9.44 8.97 8.59
N THR A 53 -8.26 8.55 8.14
CA THR A 53 -7.41 7.61 8.90
C THR A 53 -6.92 8.24 10.20
N LYS A 54 -6.41 9.48 10.15
CA LYS A 54 -6.00 10.23 11.34
C LYS A 54 -7.14 10.39 12.35
N LYS A 55 -8.37 10.63 11.87
CA LYS A 55 -9.57 10.71 12.73
C LYS A 55 -9.93 9.38 13.38
N LYS A 56 -9.74 8.26 12.68
CA LYS A 56 -9.95 6.92 13.27
C LYS A 56 -8.86 6.57 14.28
N GLU A 57 -7.60 6.83 13.94
CA GLU A 57 -6.44 6.57 14.81
C GLU A 57 -6.53 7.40 16.10
N SER A 58 -6.81 8.70 15.99
CA SER A 58 -7.02 9.56 17.17
C SER A 58 -8.13 9.05 18.09
N LYS A 59 -9.27 8.60 17.55
CA LYS A 59 -10.34 7.98 18.34
C LYS A 59 -9.91 6.67 19.01
N GLN A 60 -9.11 5.86 18.33
CA GLN A 60 -8.58 4.62 18.91
C GLN A 60 -7.60 4.92 20.04
N ILE A 61 -6.67 5.86 19.82
CA ILE A 61 -5.72 6.32 20.83
C ILE A 61 -6.47 6.87 22.04
N GLU A 62 -7.48 7.73 21.85
CA GLU A 62 -8.28 8.28 22.93
C GLU A 62 -9.00 7.17 23.75
N LYS A 63 -9.52 6.15 23.07
CA LYS A 63 -10.15 5.01 23.73
C LYS A 63 -9.16 4.19 24.56
N GLU A 64 -7.96 3.93 24.03
CA GLU A 64 -6.93 3.21 24.77
C GLU A 64 -6.41 4.02 25.96
N LEU A 65 -6.16 5.33 25.77
CA LEU A 65 -5.81 6.23 26.86
C LEU A 65 -6.85 6.20 27.98
N ARG A 66 -8.14 6.26 27.64
CA ARG A 66 -9.23 6.17 28.63
C ARG A 66 -9.23 4.84 29.39
N ARG A 67 -8.87 3.72 28.75
CA ARG A 67 -8.76 2.42 29.42
C ARG A 67 -7.57 2.38 30.37
N ILE A 68 -6.41 2.89 29.92
CA ILE A 68 -5.20 2.98 30.73
C ILE A 68 -5.47 3.84 31.97
N ASP A 69 -6.09 5.01 31.80
CA ASP A 69 -6.45 5.89 32.91
C ASP A 69 -7.40 5.23 33.91
N ALA A 70 -8.40 4.48 33.42
CA ALA A 70 -9.31 3.74 34.27
C ALA A 70 -8.59 2.64 35.07
N ALA A 71 -7.73 1.84 34.41
CA ALA A 71 -6.93 0.81 35.06
C ALA A 71 -5.97 1.40 36.09
N ALA A 72 -5.28 2.49 35.74
CA ALA A 72 -4.38 3.20 36.66
C ALA A 72 -5.13 3.71 37.89
N ARG A 73 -6.31 4.32 37.73
CA ARG A 73 -7.16 4.74 38.86
C ARG A 73 -7.55 3.55 39.74
N LEU A 74 -7.99 2.45 39.15
CA LEU A 74 -8.33 1.24 39.91
C LEU A 74 -7.12 0.70 40.69
N SER A 75 -5.92 0.73 40.12
CA SER A 75 -4.69 0.32 40.82
C SER A 75 -4.24 1.30 41.91
N MET A 76 -4.49 2.60 41.74
CA MET A 76 -4.13 3.63 42.74
C MET A 76 -5.06 3.65 43.96
N TYR A 77 -6.37 3.46 43.75
CA TYR A 77 -7.36 3.46 44.84
C TYR A 77 -7.71 2.05 45.36
N GLY A 78 -7.28 1.00 44.65
CA GLY A 78 -7.51 -0.40 44.99
C GLY A 78 -6.41 -0.98 45.87
N ASP A 79 -6.44 -0.66 47.15
CA ASP A 79 -5.55 -1.26 48.15
C ASP A 79 -5.96 -2.72 48.43
N GLY A 80 -5.11 -3.67 48.03
CA GLY A 80 -4.78 -4.80 48.91
C GLY A 80 -5.20 -6.23 48.55
N LYS A 81 -6.13 -6.52 47.62
CA LYS A 81 -6.46 -7.93 47.30
C LYS A 81 -6.89 -8.16 45.85
N SER A 82 -5.94 -8.49 44.99
CA SER A 82 -6.03 -9.66 44.12
C SER A 82 -4.80 -9.74 43.24
N GLY A 83 -3.99 -10.77 43.46
CA GLY A 83 -3.05 -11.31 42.48
C GLY A 83 -3.80 -11.92 41.30
N GLY A 84 -4.57 -11.09 40.58
CA GLY A 84 -5.20 -11.41 39.31
C GLY A 84 -4.15 -11.41 38.20
N SER A 85 -3.32 -12.45 38.22
CA SER A 85 -2.57 -13.03 37.11
C SER A 85 -2.79 -12.30 35.76
N VAL A 86 -1.76 -11.57 35.32
CA VAL A 86 -1.61 -10.91 34.01
C VAL A 86 -1.55 -11.90 32.83
N LYS A 87 -2.42 -12.92 32.81
CA LYS A 87 -2.43 -13.96 31.75
C LYS A 87 -3.03 -13.47 30.43
N ASP A 88 -3.61 -12.27 30.39
CA ASP A 88 -4.19 -11.68 29.18
C ASP A 88 -3.34 -10.56 28.55
N ALA A 89 -2.17 -10.22 29.13
CA ALA A 89 -1.22 -9.31 28.49
C ALA A 89 -0.48 -9.96 27.29
N SER A 90 -0.47 -11.30 27.19
CA SER A 90 0.10 -12.04 26.05
C SER A 90 -0.90 -12.34 24.93
N ARG A 91 -2.19 -12.00 25.08
CA ARG A 91 -3.22 -12.23 24.05
C ARG A 91 -3.75 -10.96 23.39
N VAL A 92 -3.19 -9.80 23.73
CA VAL A 92 -3.46 -8.53 23.04
C VAL A 92 -2.15 -7.94 22.51
N SER A 93 -1.47 -8.71 21.65
CA SER A 93 -0.44 -8.20 20.74
C SER A 93 -0.72 -8.72 19.34
N SER A 94 -1.91 -8.39 18.81
CA SER A 94 -2.27 -8.55 17.39
C SER A 94 -3.73 -8.12 17.14
N LYS A 95 -4.15 -6.98 17.68
CA LYS A 95 -5.29 -6.23 17.14
C LYS A 95 -4.75 -4.95 16.51
N GLN A 96 -4.09 -5.16 15.37
CA GLN A 96 -3.85 -4.09 14.41
C GLN A 96 -5.19 -3.45 14.05
N LEU A 97 -5.16 -2.12 14.10
CA LEU A 97 -5.98 -1.14 13.42
C LEU A 97 -7.03 -1.73 12.46
N GLY A 98 -8.29 -1.62 12.87
CA GLY A 98 -9.44 -1.85 12.00
C GLY A 98 -9.54 -0.82 10.87
N THR A 99 -9.25 -1.31 9.66
CA THR A 99 -10.15 -1.32 8.51
C THR A 99 -10.74 0.03 8.04
N VAL A 100 -10.24 0.51 6.90
CA VAL A 100 -10.93 1.48 6.05
C VAL A 100 -11.81 0.70 5.07
N PRO A 101 -13.12 1.02 4.94
CA PRO A 101 -13.95 0.42 3.90
C PRO A 101 -13.78 1.21 2.61
N SER A 102 -13.62 0.52 1.49
CA SER A 102 -13.96 0.96 0.13
C SER A 102 -13.55 -0.19 -0.80
N ASN A 103 -14.46 -1.07 -1.21
CA ASN A 103 -15.29 -0.82 -2.40
C ASN A 103 -14.60 0.14 -3.39
N VAL A 104 -13.77 -0.45 -4.25
CA VAL A 104 -13.52 0.04 -5.60
C VAL A 104 -13.87 -1.12 -6.51
N GLY A 105 -15.00 -1.02 -7.19
CA GLY A 105 -15.35 -1.90 -8.30
C GLY A 105 -14.37 -1.70 -9.45
N GLY A 106 -13.30 -2.48 -9.48
CA GLY A 106 -12.68 -2.94 -10.72
C GLY A 106 -13.24 -4.33 -11.02
N LYS A 107 -13.61 -4.61 -12.27
CA LYS A 107 -14.06 -5.94 -12.67
C LYS A 107 -12.86 -6.91 -12.64
N HIS A 108 -12.58 -7.49 -11.48
CA HIS A 108 -11.59 -8.54 -11.35
C HIS A 108 -12.21 -9.84 -11.86
N HIS A 109 -11.72 -10.31 -13.00
CA HIS A 109 -12.09 -11.61 -13.54
C HIS A 109 -11.51 -12.68 -12.61
N VAL A 110 -12.40 -13.37 -11.91
CA VAL A 110 -12.09 -14.60 -11.16
C VAL A 110 -11.71 -15.66 -12.18
N HIS A 111 -10.49 -16.20 -12.11
CA HIS A 111 -10.16 -17.44 -12.81
C HIS A 111 -10.72 -18.66 -12.05
N PRO A 112 -11.14 -19.71 -12.77
CA PRO A 112 -12.21 -20.59 -12.34
C PRO A 112 -11.77 -21.63 -11.31
N GLN A 113 -12.59 -21.74 -10.28
CA GLN A 113 -12.65 -22.88 -9.36
C GLN A 113 -12.98 -24.16 -10.13
N GLN A 114 -12.14 -25.18 -9.99
CA GLN A 114 -12.48 -26.56 -10.36
C GLN A 114 -12.80 -27.36 -9.09
N ASN A 115 -13.80 -28.21 -9.25
CA ASN A 115 -14.63 -28.84 -8.23
C ASN A 115 -13.90 -29.92 -7.41
N GLY A 116 -14.25 -30.04 -6.12
CA GLY A 116 -13.88 -31.17 -5.28
C GLY A 116 -14.38 -31.00 -3.85
N ALA A 117 -15.27 -31.88 -3.41
CA ALA A 117 -15.95 -31.83 -2.12
C ALA A 117 -15.01 -32.10 -0.93
N GLY A 118 -15.17 -31.32 0.15
CA GLY A 118 -14.81 -31.75 1.51
C GLY A 118 -13.47 -31.24 2.07
N SER A 119 -13.56 -30.66 3.26
CA SER A 119 -12.51 -30.35 4.25
C SER A 119 -11.64 -29.10 4.06
N GLY A 120 -11.87 -28.14 4.98
CA GLY A 120 -10.97 -27.08 5.49
C GLY A 120 -9.87 -26.52 4.59
N ILE A 121 -10.14 -25.40 3.91
CA ILE A 121 -9.07 -24.60 3.30
C ILE A 121 -8.46 -23.71 4.39
N GLN A 122 -7.25 -24.09 4.82
CA GLN A 122 -6.39 -23.26 5.64
C GLN A 122 -5.91 -22.05 4.82
N VAL A 123 -6.10 -20.86 5.39
CA VAL A 123 -5.68 -19.56 4.85
C VAL A 123 -4.16 -19.56 4.66
N LEU A 124 -3.68 -19.46 3.43
CA LEU A 124 -2.24 -19.35 3.17
C LEU A 124 -1.95 -18.40 2.00
N GLY A 125 -1.99 -17.11 2.31
CA GLY A 125 -1.22 -16.10 1.59
C GLY A 125 -1.35 -14.72 2.24
N GLN A 126 -0.24 -14.03 2.41
CA GLN A 126 -0.18 -12.68 2.97
C GLN A 126 -0.16 -11.68 1.83
N TYR A 127 -1.03 -10.68 1.91
CA TYR A 127 -1.02 -9.53 0.98
C TYR A 127 -0.14 -8.45 1.58
N ASP A 128 0.71 -7.81 0.78
CA ASP A 128 1.45 -6.63 1.21
C ASP A 128 0.63 -5.34 1.04
N GLU A 129 1.14 -4.24 1.61
CA GLU A 129 0.52 -2.91 1.56
C GLU A 129 0.48 -2.31 0.13
N PHE A 130 1.21 -2.91 -0.80
CA PHE A 130 1.27 -2.51 -2.22
C PHE A 130 0.36 -3.37 -3.12
N GLY A 131 -0.34 -4.37 -2.56
CA GLY A 131 -1.28 -5.21 -3.29
C GLY A 131 -0.62 -6.41 -4.00
N GLY A 132 0.57 -6.79 -3.59
CA GLY A 132 1.21 -8.05 -3.97
C GLY A 132 0.81 -9.20 -3.05
N TYR A 133 0.73 -10.41 -3.59
CA TYR A 133 0.30 -11.62 -2.88
C TYR A 133 1.46 -12.60 -2.73
N TYR A 134 1.73 -13.05 -1.51
CA TYR A 134 2.72 -14.09 -1.25
C TYR A 134 2.03 -15.43 -1.06
N ASP A 135 2.44 -16.45 -1.80
CA ASP A 135 2.00 -17.82 -1.57
C ASP A 135 2.77 -18.48 -0.40
N SER A 136 2.27 -19.63 0.07
CA SER A 136 2.92 -20.41 1.13
C SER A 136 4.27 -21.01 0.76
N ASN A 137 4.61 -21.06 -0.53
CA ASN A 137 5.86 -21.59 -1.04
C ASN A 137 6.94 -20.51 -1.18
N GLY A 138 6.60 -19.25 -0.86
CA GLY A 138 7.50 -18.10 -0.92
C GLY A 138 7.57 -17.45 -2.31
N GLY A 139 6.58 -17.71 -3.16
CA GLY A 139 6.38 -17.00 -4.42
C GLY A 139 5.62 -15.68 -4.20
N TYR A 140 5.96 -14.67 -4.99
CA TYR A 140 5.39 -13.31 -4.93
C TYR A 140 4.66 -12.99 -6.23
N TYR A 141 3.42 -12.54 -6.13
CA TYR A 141 2.62 -12.10 -7.27
C TYR A 141 2.50 -10.58 -7.24
N ASP A 142 2.91 -9.93 -8.32
CA ASP A 142 2.75 -8.49 -8.46
C ASP A 142 1.33 -8.11 -8.92
N SER A 143 0.99 -6.84 -8.76
CA SER A 143 -0.33 -6.31 -9.14
C SER A 143 -0.56 -6.27 -10.65
N ASN A 144 0.47 -6.49 -11.47
CA ASN A 144 0.39 -6.56 -12.92
C ASN A 144 0.15 -8.01 -13.43
N GLY A 145 0.07 -8.99 -12.52
CA GLY A 145 -0.17 -10.39 -12.86
C GLY A 145 1.11 -11.20 -13.12
N GLY A 146 2.27 -10.66 -12.75
CA GLY A 146 3.55 -11.34 -12.80
C GLY A 146 3.81 -12.18 -11.55
N TYR A 147 4.49 -13.31 -11.71
CA TYR A 147 4.88 -14.21 -10.62
C TYR A 147 6.39 -14.26 -10.47
N TYR A 148 6.87 -14.16 -9.23
CA TYR A 148 8.26 -14.29 -8.86
C TYR A 148 8.44 -15.50 -7.95
N ASP A 149 9.35 -16.40 -8.29
CA ASP A 149 9.68 -17.51 -7.40
C ASP A 149 10.60 -17.06 -6.24
N ARG A 150 10.84 -17.97 -5.29
CA ARG A 150 11.75 -17.73 -4.16
C ARG A 150 13.20 -17.42 -4.56
N ASN A 151 13.59 -17.79 -5.78
CA ASN A 151 14.92 -17.53 -6.32
C ASN A 151 15.00 -16.20 -7.08
N GLY A 152 13.87 -15.50 -7.28
CA GLY A 152 13.80 -14.22 -7.99
C GLY A 152 13.58 -14.34 -9.50
N HIS A 153 13.17 -15.51 -9.99
CA HIS A 153 12.77 -15.73 -11.39
C HIS A 153 11.39 -15.14 -11.66
N TYR A 154 11.27 -14.37 -12.74
CA TYR A 154 10.04 -13.75 -13.19
C TYR A 154 9.33 -14.58 -14.26
N PHE A 155 8.04 -14.79 -14.06
CA PHE A 155 7.14 -15.50 -14.95
C PHE A 155 5.91 -14.66 -15.27
N ILE A 156 5.42 -14.77 -16.51
CA ILE A 156 4.14 -14.21 -16.94
C ILE A 156 3.18 -15.32 -17.35
N TYR A 157 1.88 -15.10 -17.12
CA TYR A 157 0.86 -16.06 -17.51
C TYR A 157 0.43 -15.83 -18.96
N ASP A 158 0.63 -16.82 -19.82
CA ASP A 158 0.08 -16.82 -21.17
C ASP A 158 -1.35 -17.37 -21.15
N TYR A 159 -2.33 -16.48 -21.31
CA TYR A 159 -3.74 -16.83 -21.32
C TYR A 159 -4.17 -17.68 -22.51
N GLN A 160 -3.49 -17.57 -23.66
CA GLN A 160 -3.83 -18.35 -24.87
C GLN A 160 -3.49 -19.82 -24.69
N ASN A 161 -2.35 -20.09 -24.05
CA ASN A 161 -1.83 -21.44 -23.87
C ASN A 161 -2.01 -21.98 -22.45
N GLN A 162 -2.53 -21.16 -21.52
CA GLN A 162 -2.75 -21.50 -20.10
C GLN A 162 -1.48 -21.95 -19.35
N ILE A 163 -0.31 -21.45 -19.77
CA ILE A 163 1.00 -21.81 -19.20
C ILE A 163 1.71 -20.60 -18.59
N TRP A 164 2.53 -20.84 -17.57
CA TRP A 164 3.48 -19.86 -17.05
C TRP A 164 4.74 -19.87 -17.91
N GLN A 165 5.06 -18.74 -18.52
CA GLN A 165 6.27 -18.58 -19.32
C GLN A 165 7.35 -17.85 -18.51
N TYR A 166 8.55 -18.42 -18.46
CA TYR A 166 9.71 -17.79 -17.85
C TYR A 166 10.21 -16.63 -18.71
N VAL A 167 10.44 -15.47 -18.09
CA VAL A 167 10.84 -14.24 -18.78
C VAL A 167 12.26 -13.80 -18.41
N GLY A 168 12.70 -14.00 -17.16
CA GLY A 168 14.06 -13.62 -16.75
C GLY A 168 14.26 -13.40 -15.25
N TRP A 169 15.40 -12.81 -14.87
CA TRP A 169 15.72 -12.40 -13.49
C TRP A 169 15.51 -10.89 -13.31
N TYR A 170 15.20 -10.47 -12.08
CA TYR A 170 15.10 -9.04 -11.73
C TYR A 170 16.43 -8.31 -12.03
N GLY A 171 16.41 -7.40 -13.02
CA GLY A 171 17.55 -6.52 -13.34
C GLY A 171 18.25 -6.74 -14.68
N ASN A 172 17.85 -7.69 -15.52
CA ASN A 172 18.35 -7.80 -16.90
C ASN A 172 17.19 -7.76 -17.91
N ASN A 173 17.02 -6.61 -18.54
CA ASN A 173 16.13 -6.43 -19.68
C ASN A 173 16.89 -6.87 -20.93
N THR A 174 16.92 -8.17 -21.21
CA THR A 174 17.44 -8.69 -22.48
C THR A 174 16.37 -9.57 -23.12
N ASN A 175 15.85 -9.05 -24.22
CA ASN A 175 14.74 -9.56 -25.00
C ASN A 175 15.14 -10.79 -25.83
N GLU A 176 15.84 -11.76 -25.24
CA GLU A 176 16.40 -12.88 -26.00
C GLU A 176 16.19 -14.21 -25.28
N ASN A 177 15.59 -15.15 -26.04
CA ASN A 177 15.42 -16.58 -25.80
C ASN A 177 14.18 -17.06 -25.03
N THR A 178 13.07 -17.10 -25.76
CA THR A 178 12.19 -18.27 -25.79
C THR A 178 13.00 -19.56 -25.93
N THR A 179 13.18 -20.30 -24.84
CA THR A 179 13.64 -21.69 -24.91
C THR A 179 12.52 -22.58 -24.41
N LYS A 180 11.88 -23.25 -25.37
CA LYS A 180 10.93 -24.34 -25.15
C LYS A 180 11.62 -25.40 -24.29
N ILE A 181 11.03 -25.73 -23.15
CA ILE A 181 11.34 -26.97 -22.45
C ILE A 181 10.09 -27.82 -22.53
N ASN A 182 10.00 -28.58 -23.63
CA ASN A 182 9.22 -29.80 -23.69
C ASN A 182 10.03 -30.89 -22.99
N GLN A 183 9.42 -31.55 -22.02
CA GLN A 183 9.52 -33.00 -21.82
C GLN A 183 8.21 -33.49 -21.22
#